data_AF-A0A7S1G6D0-F1
#
_entry.id   AF-A0A7S1G6D0-F1
#
_cell.length_a   1.000
_cell.length_b   1.000
_cell.length_c   1.000
_cell.angle_alpha   90.00
_cell.angle_beta   90.00
_cell.angle_gamma   90.00
#
_symmetry.space_group_name_H-M   'P 1'
#
loop_
_entity.id
_entity.type
_entity.pdbx_description
1 polymer ?
#
loop_
_entity_poly.entity_id
_entity_poly.type
_entity_poly.pdbx_seq_one_letter_code
_entity_poly.pdbx_strand_id
1 'polypeptide(L)'
;DEADRLLDMGFAAELNAIIDYLPPAGERQTLLFSATQTKSVRDLARLNLRDPCYVAVHEKAQFATPAQLTQNYVVCSLPDKLNLLYSFVKSHLKHKVIVFVTATKQARFMYEAFRRMQPGVPVTVLHGKQKQKRRMVVYYDFVEKPAALMFCTDVA
;
A
#
# COMPACT_ATOMS: atom_id res chain seq x y z
N ASP A 1 2.11 -3.44 -14.74
CA ASP A 1 1.37 -2.82 -13.63
C ASP A 1 2.34 -2.38 -12.56
N GLU A 2 1.99 -1.40 -11.73
CA GLU A 2 2.85 -0.79 -10.69
C GLU A 2 4.28 -0.45 -11.19
N ALA A 3 4.36 0.19 -12.36
CA ALA A 3 5.64 0.43 -13.03
C ALA A 3 6.62 1.28 -12.20
N ASP A 4 6.12 2.23 -11.43
CA ASP A 4 6.90 3.00 -10.45
C ASP A 4 7.58 2.11 -9.43
N ARG A 5 6.85 1.17 -8.80
CA ARG A 5 7.44 0.25 -7.82
C ARG A 5 8.52 -0.65 -8.42
N LEU A 6 8.31 -1.16 -9.63
CA LEU A 6 9.32 -2.01 -10.31
C LEU A 6 10.64 -1.24 -10.52
N LEU A 7 10.54 0.03 -10.93
CA LEU A 7 11.71 0.87 -11.16
C LEU A 7 12.37 1.31 -9.84
N ASP A 8 11.59 1.63 -8.81
CA ASP A 8 12.10 1.98 -7.47
C ASP A 8 12.83 0.80 -6.81
N MET A 9 12.41 -0.44 -7.10
CA MET A 9 13.09 -1.66 -6.66
C MET A 9 14.38 -1.95 -7.44
N GLY A 10 14.68 -1.18 -8.49
CA GLY A 10 15.88 -1.32 -9.30
C GLY A 10 15.78 -2.28 -10.48
N PHE A 11 14.58 -2.77 -10.84
CA PHE A 11 14.39 -3.76 -11.91
C PHE A 11 14.41 -3.18 -13.34
N ALA A 12 15.01 -2.02 -13.54
CA ALA A 12 15.01 -1.35 -14.84
C ALA A 12 15.75 -2.18 -15.90
N ALA A 13 16.86 -2.82 -15.53
CA ALA A 13 17.66 -3.63 -16.45
C ALA A 13 16.92 -4.90 -16.89
N GLU A 14 16.29 -5.59 -15.95
CA GLU A 14 15.50 -6.79 -16.19
C GLU A 14 14.27 -6.48 -17.04
N LEU A 15 13.62 -5.34 -16.79
CA LEU A 15 12.47 -4.91 -17.56
C LEU A 15 12.85 -4.61 -19.01
N ASN A 16 13.94 -3.89 -19.24
CA ASN A 16 14.44 -3.62 -20.60
C ASN A 16 14.81 -4.93 -21.31
N ALA A 17 15.51 -5.85 -20.63
CA ALA A 17 15.85 -7.15 -21.20
C ALA A 17 14.60 -7.94 -21.63
N ILE A 18 13.57 -8.01 -20.76
CA ILE A 18 12.30 -8.68 -21.11
C ILE A 18 11.67 -8.02 -22.35
N ILE A 19 11.65 -6.69 -22.41
CA ILE A 19 11.06 -5.94 -23.51
C ILE A 19 11.81 -6.20 -24.84
N ASP A 20 13.14 -6.28 -24.79
CA ASP A 20 14.00 -6.55 -25.95
C ASP A 20 13.75 -7.95 -26.54
N TYR A 21 13.32 -8.91 -25.73
CA TYR A 21 12.96 -10.27 -26.18
C TYR A 21 11.51 -10.39 -26.69
N LEU A 22 10.65 -9.40 -26.44
CA LEU A 22 9.26 -9.41 -26.90
C LEU A 22 9.14 -8.86 -28.34
N PRO A 23 8.07 -9.19 -29.09
CA PRO A 23 7.84 -8.64 -30.42
C PRO A 23 7.91 -7.11 -30.44
N PRO A 24 8.34 -6.48 -31.54
CA PRO A 24 8.42 -5.03 -31.64
C PRO A 24 7.11 -4.36 -31.24
N ALA A 25 7.17 -3.14 -30.69
CA ALA A 25 6.00 -2.42 -30.17
C ALA A 25 4.86 -2.23 -31.20
N GLY A 26 5.11 -2.36 -32.50
CA GLY A 26 4.09 -2.32 -33.55
C GLY A 26 3.30 -3.62 -33.74
N GLU A 27 3.77 -4.73 -33.20
CA GLU A 27 3.19 -6.07 -33.35
C GLU A 27 2.59 -6.59 -32.04
N ARG A 28 2.70 -5.81 -30.95
CA ARG A 28 2.15 -6.14 -29.64
C ARG A 28 1.34 -4.99 -29.06
N GLN A 29 0.29 -5.32 -28.31
CA GLN A 29 -0.38 -4.34 -27.46
C GLN A 29 0.43 -4.12 -26.20
N THR A 30 0.86 -2.88 -25.94
CA THR A 30 1.60 -2.53 -24.72
C THR A 30 0.75 -1.60 -23.87
N LEU A 31 0.55 -1.97 -22.61
CA LEU A 31 -0.17 -1.16 -21.62
C LEU A 31 0.73 -0.93 -20.41
N LEU A 32 0.90 0.33 -20.02
CA LEU A 32 1.67 0.72 -18.85
C LEU A 32 0.71 1.30 -17.81
N PHE A 33 0.71 0.68 -16.63
CA PHE A 33 -0.07 1.11 -15.47
C PHE A 33 0.89 1.45 -14.32
N SER A 34 0.68 2.61 -13.70
CA SER A 34 1.49 3.13 -12.60
C SER A 34 0.63 4.04 -11.74
N ALA A 35 0.80 3.99 -10.41
CA ALA A 35 0.09 4.86 -9.48
C ALA A 35 0.70 6.27 -9.46
N THR A 36 2.02 6.37 -9.61
CA THR A 36 2.75 7.64 -9.66
C THR A 36 3.43 7.85 -11.02
N GLN A 37 3.72 9.13 -11.32
CA GLN A 37 4.32 9.57 -12.58
C GLN A 37 5.73 10.10 -12.35
N THR A 38 6.63 9.19 -11.98
CA THR A 38 8.06 9.51 -11.83
C THR A 38 8.71 9.78 -13.19
N LYS A 39 9.92 10.35 -13.17
CA LYS A 39 10.71 10.55 -14.39
C LYS A 39 11.05 9.21 -15.06
N SER A 40 11.41 8.20 -14.26
CA SER A 40 11.77 6.87 -14.74
C SER A 40 10.59 6.17 -15.43
N VAL A 41 9.37 6.29 -14.90
CA VAL A 41 8.15 5.76 -15.56
C VAL A 41 7.89 6.47 -16.90
N ARG A 42 8.08 7.79 -16.97
CA ARG A 42 7.95 8.55 -18.22
C ARG A 42 8.98 8.14 -19.26
N ASP A 43 10.22 7.92 -18.85
CA ASP A 43 11.29 7.48 -19.74
C ASP A 43 11.02 6.05 -20.25
N LEU A 44 10.55 5.15 -19.37
CA LEU A 44 10.12 3.80 -19.74
C LEU A 44 8.97 3.81 -20.77
N ALA A 45 7.98 4.68 -20.56
CA ALA A 45 6.85 4.86 -21.47
C ALA A 45 7.31 5.34 -22.86
N ARG A 46 8.23 6.32 -22.92
CA ARG A 46 8.75 6.87 -24.17
C ARG A 46 9.50 5.85 -25.02
N LEU A 47 10.23 4.94 -24.39
CA LEU A 47 11.04 3.94 -25.09
C LEU A 47 10.20 2.78 -25.63
N ASN A 48 9.06 2.47 -24.99
CA ASN A 48 8.39 1.19 -25.19
C ASN A 48 6.93 1.27 -25.63
N LEU A 49 6.32 2.46 -25.65
CA LEU A 49 4.95 2.68 -26.13
C LEU A 49 4.96 3.32 -27.52
N ARG A 50 4.03 2.88 -28.37
CA ARG A 50 3.75 3.47 -29.68
C ARG A 50 2.45 4.25 -29.60
N ASP A 51 2.52 5.55 -29.88
CA ASP A 51 1.38 6.50 -29.85
C ASP A 51 0.45 6.33 -28.62
N PRO A 52 0.99 6.44 -27.38
CA PRO A 52 0.19 6.17 -26.19
C PRO A 52 -0.83 7.28 -25.91
N CYS A 53 -2.06 6.86 -25.64
CA CYS A 53 -3.03 7.74 -24.98
C CYS A 53 -2.67 7.87 -23.49
N TYR A 54 -2.34 9.09 -23.06
CA TYR A 54 -1.98 9.37 -21.68
C TYR A 54 -3.21 9.77 -20.87
N VAL A 55 -3.44 9.09 -19.74
CA VAL A 55 -4.55 9.34 -18.83
C VAL A 55 -3.99 9.57 -17.43
N ALA A 56 -4.13 10.80 -16.91
CA ALA A 56 -3.71 11.15 -15.56
C ALA A 56 -4.75 12.04 -14.86
N VAL A 57 -5.12 11.68 -13.63
CA VAL A 57 -6.16 12.38 -12.85
C VAL A 57 -5.56 13.54 -12.03
N HIS A 58 -4.26 13.51 -11.72
CA HIS A 58 -3.60 14.50 -10.84
C HIS A 58 -2.15 14.83 -11.26
N GLU A 59 -1.93 15.25 -12.51
CA GLU A 59 -0.58 15.51 -13.04
C GLU A 59 0.19 16.65 -12.32
N LYS A 60 -0.51 17.57 -11.64
CA LYS A 60 0.07 18.81 -11.08
C LYS A 60 0.47 18.74 -9.60
N ALA A 61 0.27 17.62 -8.91
CA ALA A 61 0.68 17.50 -7.50
C ALA A 61 2.22 17.45 -7.40
N GLN A 62 2.84 18.47 -6.79
CA GLN A 62 4.30 18.55 -6.64
C GLN A 62 4.86 17.51 -5.66
N PHE A 63 4.07 17.08 -4.68
CA PHE A 63 4.48 16.15 -3.64
C PHE A 63 3.40 15.07 -3.44
N ALA A 64 3.84 13.83 -3.26
CA ALA A 64 2.95 12.71 -2.94
C ALA A 64 2.33 12.84 -1.53
N THR A 65 3.03 13.55 -0.63
CA THR A 65 2.57 13.80 0.74
C THR A 65 1.75 15.10 0.81
N PRO A 66 0.52 15.08 1.35
CA PRO A 66 -0.27 16.28 1.57
C PRO A 66 0.43 17.24 2.54
N ALA A 67 0.37 18.56 2.27
CA ALA A 67 1.03 19.58 3.10
C ALA A 67 0.51 19.63 4.55
N GLN A 68 -0.74 19.23 4.79
CA GLN A 68 -1.35 19.19 6.13
C GLN A 68 -1.08 17.88 6.89
N LEU A 69 -0.39 16.89 6.28
CA LEU A 69 -0.10 15.62 6.92
C LEU A 69 1.04 15.80 7.94
N THR A 70 0.73 15.59 9.22
CA THR A 70 1.76 15.52 10.27
C THR A 70 2.35 14.12 10.33
N GLN A 71 3.68 14.02 10.25
CA GLN A 71 4.42 12.77 10.34
C GLN A 71 5.25 12.75 11.61
N ASN A 72 5.08 11.69 12.40
CA ASN A 72 5.83 11.48 13.64
C ASN A 72 6.52 10.12 13.57
N TYR A 73 7.67 9.99 14.24
CA TYR A 73 8.40 8.73 14.34
C TYR A 73 8.79 8.46 15.79
N VAL A 74 8.96 7.18 16.12
CA VAL A 74 9.45 6.73 17.42
C VAL A 74 10.52 5.67 17.20
N VAL A 75 11.64 5.82 17.88
CA VAL A 75 12.72 4.82 17.90
C VAL A 75 12.47 3.90 19.09
N CYS A 76 12.37 2.60 18.83
CA CYS A 76 12.21 1.59 19.87
C CYS A 76 12.92 0.29 19.47
N SER A 77 13.23 -0.53 20.47
CA SER A 77 13.74 -1.88 20.23
C SER A 77 12.62 -2.75 19.64
N LEU A 78 13.00 -3.78 18.86
CA LEU A 78 12.01 -4.68 18.26
C LEU A 78 11.09 -5.36 19.29
N PRO A 79 11.58 -5.86 20.45
CA PRO A 79 10.73 -6.41 21.50
C PRO A 79 9.67 -5.43 22.03
N ASP A 80 10.00 -4.14 22.13
CA ASP A 80 9.12 -3.12 22.69
C ASP A 80 8.04 -2.64 21.71
N LYS A 81 8.22 -2.91 20.41
CA LYS A 81 7.36 -2.36 19.34
C LYS A 81 5.88 -2.70 19.53
N LEU A 82 5.55 -3.91 19.98
CA LEU A 82 4.16 -4.30 20.23
C LEU A 82 3.57 -3.65 21.47
N ASN A 83 4.36 -3.51 22.54
CA ASN A 83 3.94 -2.85 23.77
C ASN A 83 3.68 -1.36 23.51
N LEU A 84 4.56 -0.71 22.76
CA LEU A 84 4.42 0.69 22.38
C LEU A 84 3.17 0.90 21.52
N LEU A 85 2.93 0.02 20.54
CA LEU A 85 1.72 0.07 19.73
C LEU A 85 0.45 -0.13 20.58
N TYR A 86 0.47 -1.06 21.54
CA TYR A 86 -0.67 -1.28 22.42
C TYR A 86 -0.96 -0.03 23.27
N SER A 87 0.07 0.57 23.89
CA SER A 87 -0.06 1.83 24.64
C SER A 87 -0.55 3.00 23.78
N PHE A 88 -0.10 3.09 22.53
CA PHE A 88 -0.59 4.07 21.56
C PHE A 88 -2.08 3.89 21.29
N VAL A 89 -2.54 2.65 21.04
CA VAL A 89 -3.97 2.37 20.84
C VAL A 89 -4.78 2.68 22.10
N LYS A 90 -4.28 2.31 23.29
CA LYS A 90 -4.95 2.58 24.58
C LYS A 90 -5.17 4.06 24.86
N SER A 91 -4.31 4.94 24.36
CA SER A 91 -4.44 6.40 24.51
C SER A 91 -5.34 7.03 23.43
N HIS A 92 -5.71 6.29 22.38
CA HIS A 92 -6.46 6.78 21.22
C HIS A 92 -7.75 6.00 20.94
N LEU A 93 -8.47 5.58 21.99
CA LEU A 93 -9.65 4.71 21.87
C LEU A 93 -10.82 5.29 21.05
N LYS A 94 -10.81 6.60 20.80
CA LYS A 94 -11.86 7.31 20.04
C LYS A 94 -11.49 7.57 18.58
N HIS A 95 -10.37 7.02 18.10
CA HIS A 95 -9.88 7.24 16.75
C HIS A 95 -9.97 5.98 15.88
N LYS A 96 -9.95 6.18 14.56
CA LYS A 96 -9.64 5.13 13.59
C LYS A 96 -8.12 5.03 13.44
N VAL A 97 -7.59 3.83 13.60
CA VAL A 97 -6.17 3.53 13.49
C VAL A 97 -5.98 2.43 12.47
N ILE A 98 -5.12 2.67 11.49
CA ILE A 98 -4.69 1.68 10.50
C ILE A 98 -3.22 1.36 10.76
N VAL A 99 -2.89 0.08 10.91
CA VAL A 99 -1.54 -0.40 11.17
C VAL A 99 -1.09 -1.27 10.00
N PHE A 100 -0.13 -0.75 9.24
CA PHE A 100 0.49 -1.47 8.14
C PHE A 100 1.61 -2.39 8.64
N VAL A 101 1.60 -3.63 8.13
CA VAL A 101 2.63 -4.63 8.37
C VAL A 101 2.99 -5.34 7.08
N THR A 102 4.20 -5.90 7.02
CA THR A 102 4.75 -6.43 5.76
C THR A 102 4.09 -7.74 5.32
N ALA A 103 3.80 -8.63 6.27
CA ALA A 103 3.32 -9.97 5.95
C ALA A 103 1.88 -10.22 6.43
N THR A 104 1.10 -10.93 5.61
CA THR A 104 -0.25 -11.40 6.00
C THR A 104 -0.24 -12.22 7.30
N LYS A 105 0.80 -13.03 7.51
CA LYS A 105 0.95 -13.80 8.77
C LYS A 105 1.14 -12.88 9.98
N GLN A 106 1.90 -11.79 9.82
CA GLN A 106 2.11 -10.79 10.86
C GLN A 106 0.82 -10.03 11.17
N ALA A 107 0.06 -9.62 10.15
CA ALA A 107 -1.23 -8.95 10.31
C ALA A 107 -2.20 -9.82 11.11
N ARG A 108 -2.27 -11.11 10.76
CA ARG A 108 -3.11 -12.08 11.47
C ARG A 108 -2.65 -12.30 12.91
N PHE A 109 -1.34 -12.47 13.14
CA PHE A 109 -0.78 -12.63 14.48
C PHE A 109 -1.12 -11.45 15.38
N MET A 110 -0.87 -10.22 14.90
CA MET A 110 -1.14 -9.00 15.67
C MET A 110 -2.62 -8.80 15.93
N TYR A 111 -3.48 -9.07 14.94
CA TYR A 111 -4.93 -9.07 15.12
C TYR A 111 -5.38 -10.04 16.21
N GLU A 112 -4.91 -11.30 16.19
CA GLU A 112 -5.29 -12.29 17.19
C GLU A 112 -4.79 -11.92 18.59
N ALA A 113 -3.57 -11.39 18.70
CA ALA A 113 -3.01 -10.90 19.95
C ALA A 113 -3.83 -9.74 20.53
N PHE A 114 -4.08 -8.69 19.73
CA PHE A 114 -4.83 -7.52 20.17
C PHE A 114 -6.29 -7.85 20.46
N ARG A 115 -6.93 -8.72 19.67
CA ARG A 115 -8.28 -9.20 19.94
C ARG A 115 -8.39 -9.87 21.31
N ARG A 116 -7.39 -10.69 21.69
CA ARG A 116 -7.35 -11.34 23.01
C ARG A 116 -7.05 -10.37 24.15
N MET A 117 -6.18 -9.39 23.93
CA MET A 117 -5.82 -8.37 24.93
C MET A 117 -6.90 -7.29 25.12
N GLN A 118 -7.95 -7.28 24.29
CA GLN A 118 -9.10 -6.37 24.40
C GLN A 118 -8.71 -4.90 24.67
N PRO A 119 -8.10 -4.19 23.69
CA PRO A 119 -7.61 -2.83 23.89
C PRO A 119 -8.72 -1.82 24.27
N GLY A 120 -9.99 -2.17 24.07
CA GLY A 120 -11.13 -1.26 24.28
C GLY A 120 -11.56 -0.54 23.00
N VAL A 121 -11.06 -0.98 21.84
CA VAL A 121 -11.57 -0.62 20.51
C VAL A 121 -11.85 -1.88 19.70
N PRO A 122 -12.82 -1.85 18.77
CA PRO A 122 -13.00 -2.92 17.78
C PRO A 122 -11.71 -3.14 17.00
N VAL A 123 -11.29 -4.41 16.88
CA VAL A 123 -10.09 -4.81 16.16
C VAL A 123 -10.49 -5.58 14.91
N THR A 124 -9.88 -5.26 13.78
CA THR A 124 -10.15 -5.85 12.46
C THR A 124 -8.83 -6.16 11.74
N VAL A 125 -8.88 -7.03 10.72
CA VAL A 125 -7.73 -7.36 9.88
C VAL A 125 -8.13 -7.48 8.41
N LEU A 126 -7.35 -6.83 7.53
CA LEU A 126 -7.54 -6.85 6.09
C LEU A 126 -6.23 -7.18 5.38
N HIS A 127 -6.20 -8.27 4.59
CA HIS A 127 -4.98 -8.73 3.93
C HIS A 127 -5.25 -9.50 2.64
N GLY A 128 -4.29 -9.56 1.73
CA GLY A 128 -4.46 -10.13 0.38
C GLY A 128 -4.93 -11.58 0.29
N LYS A 129 -4.71 -12.42 1.33
CA LYS A 129 -5.24 -13.80 1.36
C LYS A 129 -6.75 -13.93 1.62
N GLN A 130 -7.46 -12.84 1.89
CA GLN A 130 -8.91 -12.85 2.07
C GLN A 130 -9.61 -12.77 0.70
N LYS A 131 -10.72 -13.51 0.54
CA LYS A 131 -11.59 -13.36 -0.64
C LYS A 131 -12.15 -11.93 -0.73
N GLN A 132 -12.30 -11.41 -1.94
CA GLN A 132 -12.78 -10.04 -2.18
C GLN A 132 -14.08 -9.71 -1.42
N LYS A 133 -15.07 -10.62 -1.41
CA LYS A 133 -16.32 -10.43 -0.65
C LYS A 133 -16.08 -10.18 0.84
N ARG A 134 -15.11 -10.88 1.45
CA ARG A 134 -14.76 -10.70 2.86
C ARG A 134 -14.00 -9.38 3.07
N ARG A 135 -13.09 -9.01 2.17
CA ARG A 135 -12.37 -7.73 2.22
C ARG A 135 -13.35 -6.55 2.22
N MET A 136 -14.34 -6.56 1.32
CA MET A 136 -15.35 -5.51 1.24
C MET A 136 -16.19 -5.39 2.51
N VAL A 137 -16.61 -6.53 3.09
CA VAL A 137 -17.34 -6.52 4.38
C VAL A 137 -16.51 -5.87 5.48
N VAL A 138 -15.23 -6.27 5.61
CA VAL A 138 -14.32 -5.72 6.63
C VAL A 138 -14.05 -4.23 6.39
N TYR A 139 -13.89 -3.83 5.14
CA TYR A 139 -13.68 -2.44 4.74
C TYR A 139 -14.86 -1.54 5.13
N TYR A 140 -16.08 -1.87 4.70
CA TYR A 140 -17.25 -1.07 5.03
C TYR A 140 -17.52 -1.04 6.54
N ASP A 141 -17.35 -2.18 7.20
CA ASP A 141 -17.47 -2.31 8.66
C ASP A 141 -16.47 -1.40 9.43
N PHE A 142 -15.27 -1.17 8.89
CA PHE A 142 -14.29 -0.22 9.44
C PHE A 142 -14.63 1.24 9.11
N VAL A 143 -15.14 1.50 7.90
CA VAL A 143 -15.56 2.84 7.45
C VAL A 143 -16.74 3.36 8.26
N GLU A 144 -17.69 2.51 8.60
CA GLU A 144 -18.90 2.91 9.35
C GLU A 144 -18.65 3.13 10.85
N LYS A 145 -17.64 2.49 11.44
CA LYS A 145 -17.34 2.66 12.86
C LYS A 145 -16.80 4.05 13.17
N PRO A 146 -17.15 4.67 14.31
CA PRO A 146 -16.52 5.93 14.72
C PRO A 146 -15.06 5.74 15.18
N ALA A 147 -14.74 4.57 15.76
CA ALA A 147 -13.40 4.21 16.22
C ALA A 147 -13.15 2.71 16.01
N ALA A 148 -11.95 2.37 15.54
CA ALA A 148 -11.54 0.99 15.27
C ALA A 148 -10.02 0.90 15.01
N LEU A 149 -9.45 -0.27 15.24
CA LEU A 149 -8.08 -0.62 14.88
C LEU A 149 -8.08 -1.66 13.77
N MET A 150 -7.48 -1.36 12.62
CA MET A 150 -7.31 -2.29 11.51
C MET A 150 -5.84 -2.63 11.28
N PHE A 151 -5.51 -3.91 11.34
CA PHE A 151 -4.21 -4.42 10.88
C PHE A 151 -4.29 -4.76 9.39
N CYS A 152 -3.35 -4.29 8.60
CA CYS A 152 -3.35 -4.54 7.17
C CYS A 152 -1.95 -4.66 6.54
N THR A 153 -1.92 -5.20 5.34
CA THR A 153 -0.74 -5.20 4.45
C THR A 153 -0.96 -4.21 3.31
N ASP A 154 0.08 -3.85 2.56
CA ASP A 154 0.03 -2.92 1.41
C ASP A 154 -1.02 -3.25 0.34
N VAL A 155 -1.52 -4.48 0.28
CA VAL A 155 -2.57 -4.93 -0.65
C VAL A 155 -3.99 -4.47 -0.25
N ALA A 156 -4.14 -3.93 0.96
CA ALA A 156 -5.42 -3.73 1.64
C ALA A 156 -6.33 -2.66 1.03
#